data_AF-A0A0Q6L7E4-F1
#
_entry.id   AF-A0A0Q6L7E4-F1
#
_cell.length_a   1.000
_cell.length_b   1.000
_cell.length_c   1.000
_cell.angle_alpha   90.00
_cell.angle_beta   90.00
_cell.angle_gamma   90.00
#
_symmetry.space_group_name_H-M   'P 1'
#
loop_
_entity.id
_entity.type
_entity.pdbx_description
1 polymer ?
#
loop_
_entity_poly.entity_id
_entity_poly.type
_entity_poly.pdbx_seq_one_letter_code
_entity_poly.pdbx_strand_id
1 'polypeptide(L)'
;MNTHQIITSHLEAAIEMHRNVDLGSWEQAITALALASAAELPLLIEEAEGVMGRIDHDYNCKWCRGKLDAGTPPQSFYCTN
;
A
#
# COMPACT_ATOMS: atom_id res chain seq x y z
N MET A 1 3.98 6.42 -22.08
CA MET A 1 3.69 6.41 -20.63
C MET A 1 4.85 7.08 -19.93
N ASN A 2 4.63 8.12 -19.13
CA ASN A 2 5.73 8.77 -18.40
C ASN A 2 6.04 8.02 -17.10
N THR A 3 7.20 8.27 -16.49
CA THR A 3 7.65 7.60 -15.26
C THR A 3 6.62 7.71 -14.13
N HIS A 4 5.99 8.88 -13.98
CA HIS A 4 4.94 9.10 -12.99
C HIS A 4 3.76 8.14 -13.20
N GLN A 5 3.24 8.03 -14.42
CA GLN A 5 2.13 7.13 -14.76
C GLN A 5 2.46 5.66 -14.48
N ILE A 6 3.70 5.24 -14.74
CA ILE A 6 4.14 3.87 -14.44
C ILE A 6 4.09 3.63 -12.93
N ILE A 7 4.64 4.56 -12.13
CA ILE A 7 4.65 4.45 -10.67
C ILE A 7 3.24 4.43 -10.11
N THR A 8 2.38 5.36 -10.54
CA THR A 8 1.00 5.42 -10.05
C THR A 8 0.20 4.18 -10.43
N SER A 9 0.42 3.60 -11.62
CA SER A 9 -0.22 2.34 -11.99
C SER A 9 0.21 1.16 -11.09
N HIS A 10 1.47 1.12 -10.65
CA HIS A 10 1.91 0.12 -9.66
C HIS A 10 1.26 0.35 -8.28
N LEU A 11 1.11 1.60 -7.84
CA LEU A 11 0.42 1.93 -6.59
C LEU A 11 -1.07 1.55 -6.64
N GLU A 12 -1.76 1.89 -7.73
CA GLU A 12 -3.16 1.51 -7.95
C GLU A 12 -3.33 -0.01 -7.96
N ALA A 13 -2.44 -0.73 -8.65
CA ALA A 13 -2.44 -2.19 -8.65
C ALA A 13 -2.19 -2.77 -7.25
N ALA A 14 -1.25 -2.22 -6.49
CA ALA A 14 -0.98 -2.64 -5.12
C ALA A 14 -2.23 -2.50 -4.24
N ILE A 15 -2.91 -1.35 -4.31
CA ILE A 15 -4.12 -1.06 -3.54
C ILE A 15 -5.27 -2.00 -3.95
N GLU A 16 -5.47 -2.21 -5.25
CA GLU A 16 -6.55 -3.07 -5.75
C GLU A 16 -6.30 -4.54 -5.42
N MET A 17 -5.07 -5.04 -5.59
CA MET A 17 -4.69 -6.40 -5.17
C MET A 17 -4.84 -6.56 -3.66
N HIS A 18 -4.40 -5.57 -2.88
CA HIS A 18 -4.59 -5.58 -1.44
C HIS A 18 -6.08 -5.67 -1.08
N ARG A 19 -6.93 -4.87 -1.74
CA ARG A 19 -8.39 -4.89 -1.57
C ARG A 19 -9.03 -6.24 -1.86
N ASN A 20 -8.50 -6.95 -2.86
CA ASN A 20 -9.01 -8.26 -3.25
C ASN A 20 -8.32 -9.43 -2.52
N VAL A 21 -7.40 -9.14 -1.58
CA VAL A 21 -6.60 -10.13 -0.84
C VAL A 21 -5.77 -11.00 -1.80
N ASP A 22 -5.35 -10.42 -2.92
CA ASP A 22 -4.52 -11.07 -3.91
C ASP A 22 -3.05 -11.06 -3.48
N LEU A 23 -2.36 -12.16 -3.76
CA LEU A 23 -0.90 -12.22 -3.65
C LEU A 23 -0.28 -11.27 -4.67
N GLY A 24 0.74 -10.49 -4.29
CA GLY A 24 1.40 -9.55 -5.19
C GLY A 24 1.28 -8.07 -4.79
N SER A 25 0.38 -7.72 -3.87
CA SER A 25 0.15 -6.32 -3.46
C SER A 25 1.41 -5.65 -2.91
N TRP A 26 2.19 -6.39 -2.12
CA TRP A 26 3.46 -5.93 -1.55
C TRP A 26 4.53 -5.71 -2.63
N GLU A 27 4.63 -6.64 -3.58
CA GLU A 27 5.58 -6.58 -4.69
C GLU A 27 5.31 -5.37 -5.60
N GLN A 28 4.03 -5.05 -5.85
CA GLN A 28 3.64 -3.86 -6.59
C GLN A 28 4.04 -2.58 -5.83
N ALA A 29 3.79 -2.52 -4.52
CA ALA A 29 4.15 -1.37 -3.69
C ALA A 29 5.67 -1.16 -3.61
N ILE A 30 6.46 -2.24 -3.46
CA ILE A 30 7.93 -2.18 -3.53
C ILE A 30 8.39 -1.68 -4.89
N THR A 31 7.78 -2.15 -5.97
CA THR A 31 8.16 -1.73 -7.34
C THR A 31 7.92 -0.24 -7.52
N ALA A 32 6.76 0.27 -7.05
CA ALA A 32 6.47 1.69 -7.05
C ALA A 32 7.50 2.49 -6.23
N LEU A 33 7.86 2.04 -5.03
CA LEU A 33 8.86 2.68 -4.17
C LEU A 33 10.23 2.76 -4.85
N ALA A 34 10.69 1.66 -5.46
CA ALA A 34 11.97 1.61 -6.15
C ALA A 34 12.01 2.58 -7.34
N LEU A 35 10.95 2.63 -8.14
CA LEU A 35 10.84 3.54 -9.28
C LEU A 35 10.74 5.01 -8.85
N ALA A 36 9.96 5.31 -7.80
CA ALA A 36 9.85 6.66 -7.25
C ALA A 36 11.17 7.16 -6.66
N SER A 37 11.91 6.28 -5.99
CA SER A 37 13.25 6.55 -5.47
C SER A 37 14.25 6.83 -6.59
N ALA A 38 14.25 5.98 -7.63
CA ALA A 38 15.12 6.17 -8.80
C ALA A 38 14.81 7.45 -9.59
N ALA A 39 13.55 7.89 -9.57
CA ALA A 39 13.09 9.11 -10.22
C ALA A 39 13.21 10.36 -9.34
N GLU A 40 13.66 10.22 -8.09
CA GLU A 40 13.74 11.30 -7.09
C GLU A 40 12.40 12.05 -6.96
N LEU A 41 11.30 11.32 -6.77
CA LEU A 41 9.95 11.86 -6.63
C LEU A 41 9.44 11.68 -5.19
N PRO A 42 9.75 12.60 -4.25
CA PRO A 42 9.52 12.40 -2.82
C PRO A 42 8.06 12.10 -2.45
N LEU A 43 7.11 12.77 -3.11
CA LEU A 43 5.67 12.55 -2.85
C LEU A 43 5.25 11.11 -3.17
N LEU A 44 5.78 10.52 -4.24
CA LEU A 44 5.46 9.13 -4.61
C LEU A 44 6.21 8.11 -3.75
N ILE A 45 7.37 8.48 -3.21
CA ILE A 45 8.08 7.66 -2.21
C ILE A 45 7.21 7.55 -0.94
N GLU A 46 6.75 8.69 -0.40
CA GLU A 46 5.89 8.74 0.77
C GLU A 46 4.59 7.95 0.56
N GLU A 47 3.99 8.09 -0.63
CA GLU A 47 2.78 7.35 -0.98
C GLU A 47 3.01 5.83 -1.06
N ALA A 48 4.13 5.39 -1.66
CA ALA A 48 4.49 3.98 -1.71
C ALA A 48 4.75 3.39 -0.31
N GLU A 49 5.46 4.12 0.55
CA GLU A 49 5.69 3.74 1.94
C GLU A 49 4.37 3.66 2.73
N GLY A 50 3.44 4.59 2.50
CA GLY A 50 2.12 4.57 3.10
C GLY A 50 1.28 3.36 2.67
N VAL A 51 1.31 3.01 1.38
CA VAL A 51 0.64 1.80 0.87
C VAL A 51 1.26 0.55 1.48
N MET A 52 2.59 0.44 1.51
CA MET A 52 3.29 -0.68 2.16
C MET A 52 2.90 -0.78 3.65
N GLY A 53 2.97 0.32 4.40
CA GLY A 53 2.59 0.35 5.80
C GLY A 53 1.15 -0.12 6.05
N ARG A 54 0.22 0.23 5.15
CA ARG A 54 -1.16 -0.27 5.23
C ARG A 54 -1.29 -1.75 4.91
N ILE A 55 -0.59 -2.25 3.89
CA ILE A 55 -0.58 -3.68 3.57
C ILE A 55 -0.06 -4.47 4.77
N ASP A 56 1.09 -4.08 5.33
CA ASP A 56 1.71 -4.74 6.48
C ASP A 56 0.77 -4.74 7.69
N HIS A 57 0.19 -3.58 8.00
CA HIS A 57 -0.77 -3.43 9.07
C HIS A 57 -1.98 -4.35 8.88
N ASP A 58 -2.61 -4.35 7.72
CA ASP A 58 -3.84 -5.12 7.50
C ASP A 58 -3.59 -6.63 7.57
N TYR A 59 -2.41 -7.11 7.13
CA TYR A 59 -2.02 -8.52 7.28
C TYR A 59 -1.72 -8.91 8.72
N ASN A 60 -0.99 -8.08 9.47
CA ASN A 60 -0.50 -8.42 10.80
C ASN A 60 -1.48 -8.07 11.93
N CYS A 61 -2.30 -7.02 11.75
CA CYS A 61 -3.27 -6.61 12.73
C CYS A 61 -4.31 -7.71 12.93
N LYS A 62 -4.37 -8.25 14.15
CA LYS A 62 -5.30 -9.34 14.53
C LYS A 62 -6.76 -8.96 14.32
N TRP A 63 -7.07 -7.67 14.32
CA TRP A 63 -8.42 -7.14 14.19
C TRP A 63 -8.80 -6.83 12.75
N CYS A 64 -7.90 -6.20 11.98
CA CYS A 64 -8.12 -6.00 10.56
C CYS A 64 -8.08 -7.34 9.82
N ARG A 65 -7.07 -8.19 10.05
CA ARG A 65 -6.93 -9.54 9.47
C ARG A 65 -7.26 -9.57 7.97
N GLY A 66 -6.78 -8.58 7.22
CA GLY A 66 -7.01 -8.40 5.80
C GLY A 66 -8.42 -7.90 5.42
N LYS A 67 -9.27 -7.50 6.36
CA LYS A 67 -10.56 -6.85 6.08
C LYS A 67 -10.37 -5.35 5.92
N LEU A 68 -10.27 -4.93 4.67
CA LEU A 68 -9.92 -3.57 4.27
C LEU A 68 -10.98 -2.51 4.56
N ASP A 69 -12.20 -2.96 4.84
CA ASP A 69 -13.40 -2.14 5.10
C ASP A 69 -14.05 -2.50 6.45
N ALA A 70 -13.26 -2.78 7.50
CA ALA A 70 -13.84 -3.08 8.82
C ALA A 70 -14.63 -1.91 9.46
N GLY A 71 -14.80 -0.77 8.77
CA GLY A 71 -15.64 0.35 9.23
C GLY A 71 -15.09 1.07 10.47
N THR A 72 -13.88 0.72 10.91
CA THR A 72 -13.24 1.32 12.08
C THR A 72 -12.30 2.44 11.68
N PRO A 73 -12.37 3.60 12.34
CA PRO A 73 -11.38 4.64 12.16
C PRO A 73 -9.99 4.12 12.56
N PRO A 74 -8.90 4.53 11.87
CA PRO A 74 -7.52 4.11 12.13
C PRO A 74 -6.99 4.44 13.54
N GLN A 75 -7.79 5.13 14.35
CA GLN A 75 -7.53 5.48 15.76
C GLN A 75 -8.15 4.47 16.75
N SER A 76 -8.83 3.43 16.25
CA SER A 76 -9.44 2.40 17.10
C SER A 76 -8.35 1.70 17.91
N PHE A 77 -8.53 1.62 19.24
CA PHE A 77 -7.65 0.88 20.15
C PHE A 77 -7.36 -0.56 19.70
N TYR A 78 -8.29 -1.17 18.95
CA TYR A 78 -8.17 -2.52 18.42
C TYR A 78 -7.43 -2.60 17.06
N CYS A 79 -7.26 -1.47 16.38
CA CYS A 79 -6.48 -1.30 15.15
C CYS A 79 -5.04 -0.91 15.52
N THR A 80 -4.35 -1.85 16.17
CA THR A 80 -2.95 -1.71 16.55
C THR A 80 -2.14 -2.73 15.79
N ASN A 81 -0.96 -2.31 15.32
CA ASN A 81 0.05 -3.19 14.74
C ASN A 81 0.49 -4.25 15.77
#